data_AF-A0A946ZX99-F1
#
_entry.id   AF-A0A946ZX99-F1
#
_cell.length_a   1.000
_cell.length_b   1.000
_cell.length_c   1.000
_cell.angle_alpha   90.00
_cell.angle_beta   90.00
_cell.angle_gamma   90.00
#
_symmetry.space_group_name_H-M   'P 1'
#
loop_
_entity.id
_entity.type
_entity.pdbx_description
1 polymer ?
#
loop_
_entity_poly.entity_id
_entity_poly.type
_entity_poly.pdbx_seq_one_letter_code
_entity_poly.pdbx_strand_id
1 'polypeptide(L)'
;AFTISFPFFKDFAEIRFPGVLQRIGVVFFFAAVLFLNFNWKVILGITITILVGYWVWLGFIPLNGEVPTFERAPNNWANFVDLQVFGTHMYKEDYDPEGLLSTFPSIASSLLGIFTGLILISQRAKKELLLLLLGILMLLLGYIWDLAFPINKALWSSSFVLVTAGWANIFLALIYYLTDVKGIQFGSIFKYTGANAITVYFLSSFVTKLFYSIQVEEGLSLHGWIYKNIYVHSFLSGEVSSLLYGLSVMGFYLLLALFMYRRKIFIKV
;
A
#
# COMPACT_ATOMS: atom_id res chain seq x y z
N ALA A 1 4.67 -4.86 -17.66
CA ALA A 1 4.04 -4.42 -18.92
C ALA A 1 5.02 -3.70 -19.83
N PHE A 2 5.72 -2.65 -19.39
CA PHE A 2 6.64 -1.90 -20.25
C PHE A 2 8.12 -2.27 -20.09
N THR A 3 8.82 -2.43 -21.21
CA THR A 3 10.29 -2.41 -21.29
C THR A 3 10.74 -1.02 -21.72
N ILE A 4 12.01 -0.71 -21.47
CA ILE A 4 12.64 0.58 -21.80
C ILE A 4 13.40 0.52 -23.14
N SER A 5 13.43 -0.66 -23.76
CA SER A 5 13.94 -0.91 -25.11
C SER A 5 12.81 -1.40 -26.00
N PHE A 6 12.88 -1.06 -27.29
CA PHE A 6 11.94 -1.53 -28.31
C PHE A 6 11.81 -3.07 -28.25
N PRO A 7 10.59 -3.65 -28.30
CA PRO A 7 9.31 -3.04 -28.68
C PRO A 7 8.56 -2.31 -27.54
N PHE A 8 9.21 -2.04 -26.40
CA PHE A 8 8.65 -1.39 -25.20
C PHE A 8 7.58 -2.18 -24.45
N PHE A 9 7.31 -3.41 -24.88
CA PHE A 9 6.40 -4.33 -24.22
C PHE A 9 7.11 -5.66 -23.96
N LYS A 10 6.78 -6.27 -22.83
CA LYS A 10 7.18 -7.65 -22.55
C LYS A 10 6.33 -8.62 -23.37
N ASP A 11 6.86 -9.81 -23.60
CA ASP A 11 6.05 -10.93 -24.06
C ASP A 11 4.88 -11.15 -23.12
N PHE A 12 3.72 -11.46 -23.70
CA PHE A 12 2.45 -11.53 -22.96
C PHE A 12 2.57 -12.42 -21.72
N ALA A 13 3.20 -13.60 -21.87
CA ALA A 13 3.40 -14.58 -20.81
C ALA A 13 4.20 -14.03 -19.60
N GLU A 14 5.03 -13.00 -19.79
CA GLU A 14 5.83 -12.36 -18.75
C GLU A 14 5.17 -11.09 -18.16
N ILE A 15 4.01 -10.70 -18.67
CA ILE A 15 3.30 -9.54 -18.15
C ILE A 15 2.61 -9.92 -16.85
N ARG A 16 3.08 -9.36 -15.75
CA ARG A 16 2.35 -9.41 -14.49
C ARG A 16 1.01 -8.66 -14.58
N PHE A 17 -0.09 -9.31 -14.25
CA PHE A 17 -1.45 -8.72 -14.25
C PHE A 17 -1.81 -8.04 -12.93
N PRO A 18 -1.84 -8.74 -11.78
CA PRO A 18 -2.01 -8.11 -10.48
C PRO A 18 -0.90 -7.10 -10.22
N GLY A 19 -1.29 -5.91 -9.78
CA GLY A 19 -0.37 -4.83 -9.51
C GLY A 19 -1.04 -3.76 -8.66
N VAL A 20 -0.22 -2.89 -8.06
CA VAL A 20 -0.70 -1.94 -7.06
C VAL A 20 -1.77 -1.00 -7.64
N LEU A 21 -1.53 -0.43 -8.83
CA LEU A 21 -2.48 0.49 -9.47
C LEU A 21 -3.76 -0.21 -9.90
N GLN A 22 -3.65 -1.44 -10.44
CA GLN A 22 -4.78 -2.27 -10.83
C GLN A 22 -5.65 -2.59 -9.62
N ARG A 23 -5.03 -3.05 -8.51
CA ARG A 23 -5.75 -3.34 -7.28
C ARG A 23 -6.41 -2.10 -6.70
N ILE A 24 -5.75 -0.93 -6.72
CA ILE A 24 -6.38 0.33 -6.30
C ILE A 24 -7.63 0.61 -7.13
N GLY A 25 -7.59 0.45 -8.45
CA GLY A 25 -8.75 0.62 -9.33
C GLY A 25 -9.91 -0.32 -8.98
N VAL A 26 -9.62 -1.62 -8.81
CA VAL A 26 -10.62 -2.64 -8.45
C VAL A 26 -11.23 -2.36 -7.07
N VAL A 27 -10.38 -2.10 -6.07
CA VAL A 27 -10.81 -1.78 -4.70
C VAL A 27 -11.68 -0.53 -4.68
N PHE A 28 -11.27 0.52 -5.38
CA PHE A 28 -12.04 1.75 -5.47
C PHE A 28 -13.40 1.53 -6.14
N PHE A 29 -13.45 0.76 -7.23
CA PHE A 29 -14.71 0.42 -7.90
C PHE A 29 -15.69 -0.24 -6.94
N PHE A 30 -15.28 -1.32 -6.24
CA PHE A 30 -16.16 -2.00 -5.30
C PHE A 30 -16.52 -1.12 -4.10
N ALA A 31 -15.56 -0.41 -3.52
CA ALA A 31 -15.82 0.48 -2.39
C ALA A 31 -16.82 1.59 -2.75
N ALA A 32 -16.70 2.19 -3.94
CA ALA A 32 -17.62 3.20 -4.44
C ALA A 32 -19.03 2.63 -4.67
N VAL A 33 -19.14 1.48 -5.35
CA VAL A 33 -20.44 0.81 -5.56
C VAL A 33 -21.11 0.48 -4.22
N LEU A 34 -20.37 -0.08 -3.27
CA LEU A 34 -20.91 -0.40 -1.95
C LEU A 34 -21.36 0.86 -1.20
N PHE A 35 -20.55 1.92 -1.23
CA PHE A 35 -20.85 3.17 -0.54
C PHE A 35 -22.06 3.92 -1.10
N LEU A 36 -22.25 3.90 -2.42
CA LEU A 36 -23.37 4.58 -3.06
C LEU A 36 -24.70 3.86 -2.88
N ASN A 37 -24.68 2.52 -2.73
CA ASN A 37 -25.89 1.71 -2.69
C ASN A 37 -26.33 1.32 -1.27
N PHE A 38 -25.42 1.37 -0.28
CA PHE A 38 -25.70 0.87 1.07
C PHE A 38 -25.46 1.91 2.15
N ASN A 39 -26.22 1.79 3.25
CA ASN A 39 -25.99 2.62 4.43
C ASN A 39 -24.78 2.12 5.24
N TRP A 40 -24.28 2.98 6.15
CA TRP A 40 -23.08 2.69 6.94
C TRP A 40 -23.15 1.39 7.75
N LYS A 41 -24.34 0.96 8.21
CA LYS A 41 -24.50 -0.28 8.98
C LYS A 41 -24.27 -1.50 8.10
N VAL A 42 -24.81 -1.48 6.88
CA VAL A 42 -24.63 -2.56 5.91
C VAL A 42 -23.18 -2.63 5.45
N ILE A 43 -22.54 -1.48 5.17
CA ILE A 43 -21.12 -1.43 4.82
C ILE A 43 -20.27 -2.00 5.97
N LEU A 44 -20.61 -1.69 7.23
CA LEU A 44 -19.89 -2.22 8.39
C LEU A 44 -20.04 -3.75 8.48
N GLY A 45 -21.25 -4.26 8.25
CA GLY A 45 -21.53 -5.69 8.16
C GLY A 45 -20.72 -6.37 7.06
N ILE A 46 -20.61 -5.75 5.87
CA ILE A 46 -19.79 -6.25 4.76
C ILE A 46 -18.31 -6.26 5.13
N THR A 47 -17.79 -5.18 5.72
CA THR A 47 -16.39 -5.11 6.18
C THR A 47 -16.08 -6.23 7.17
N ILE A 48 -16.94 -6.44 8.18
CA ILE A 48 -16.75 -7.52 9.17
C ILE A 48 -16.81 -8.89 8.50
N THR A 49 -17.78 -9.09 7.60
CA THR A 49 -17.95 -10.36 6.87
C THR A 49 -16.74 -10.68 6.01
N ILE A 50 -16.18 -9.68 5.33
CA ILE A 50 -14.94 -9.83 4.55
C ILE A 50 -13.79 -10.24 5.48
N LEU A 51 -13.56 -9.51 6.58
CA LEU A 51 -12.42 -9.76 7.46
C LEU A 51 -12.49 -11.11 8.19
N VAL A 52 -13.67 -11.47 8.69
CA VAL A 52 -13.88 -12.75 9.40
C VAL A 52 -13.96 -13.89 8.39
N GLY A 53 -14.71 -13.73 7.31
CA GLY A 53 -14.86 -14.75 6.26
C GLY A 53 -13.54 -15.08 5.59
N TYR A 54 -12.71 -14.08 5.29
CA TYR A 54 -11.37 -14.28 4.75
C TYR A 54 -10.47 -15.05 5.72
N TRP A 55 -10.48 -14.69 7.01
CA TRP A 55 -9.73 -15.42 8.03
C TRP A 55 -10.20 -16.88 8.17
N VAL A 56 -11.52 -17.11 8.20
CA VAL A 56 -12.09 -18.46 8.27
C VAL A 56 -11.67 -19.30 7.06
N TRP A 57 -11.75 -18.72 5.87
CA TRP A 57 -11.36 -19.41 4.64
C TRP A 57 -9.88 -19.80 4.67
N LEU A 58 -8.99 -18.83 4.91
CA LEU A 58 -7.55 -19.07 4.86
C LEU A 58 -7.04 -19.92 6.03
N GLY A 59 -7.68 -19.86 7.20
CA GLY A 59 -7.17 -20.47 8.43
C GLY A 59 -7.76 -21.84 8.78
N PHE A 60 -8.97 -22.16 8.29
CA PHE A 60 -9.72 -23.30 8.81
C PHE A 60 -10.28 -24.24 7.75
N ILE A 61 -10.39 -23.80 6.49
CA ILE A 61 -10.87 -24.67 5.41
C ILE A 61 -9.66 -25.46 4.85
N PRO A 62 -9.66 -26.80 4.90
CA PRO A 62 -8.59 -27.60 4.33
C PRO A 62 -8.49 -27.41 2.81
N LEU A 63 -7.27 -27.31 2.30
CA LEU A 63 -6.99 -27.23 0.87
C LEU A 63 -6.47 -28.60 0.41
N ASN A 64 -7.21 -29.27 -0.48
CA ASN A 64 -6.87 -30.61 -0.99
C ASN A 64 -6.63 -31.66 0.12
N GLY A 65 -7.34 -31.54 1.25
CA GLY A 65 -7.20 -32.45 2.40
C GLY A 65 -6.04 -32.09 3.35
N GLU A 66 -5.23 -31.08 3.02
CA GLU A 66 -4.17 -30.58 3.89
C GLU A 66 -4.64 -29.43 4.77
N VAL A 67 -4.07 -29.33 5.97
CA VAL A 67 -4.29 -28.20 6.89
C VAL A 67 -3.78 -26.93 6.20
N PRO A 68 -4.57 -25.84 6.16
CA PRO A 68 -4.15 -24.64 5.47
C PRO A 68 -3.03 -23.92 6.24
N THR A 69 -2.29 -23.07 5.55
CA THR A 69 -1.21 -22.26 6.15
C THR A 69 -1.23 -20.82 5.66
N PHE A 70 -0.74 -19.91 6.49
CA PHE A 70 -0.51 -18.51 6.14
C PHE A 70 0.90 -18.25 5.58
N GLU A 71 1.78 -19.26 5.63
CA GLU A 71 3.12 -19.17 5.08
C GLU A 71 3.11 -19.30 3.56
N ARG A 72 4.23 -18.93 2.94
CA ARG A 72 4.41 -19.09 1.48
C ARG A 72 4.62 -20.57 1.14
N ALA A 73 3.52 -21.29 0.98
CA ALA A 73 3.50 -22.72 0.69
C ALA A 73 2.35 -23.09 -0.27
N PRO A 74 2.36 -24.30 -0.87
CA PRO A 74 1.32 -24.74 -1.81
C PRO A 74 -0.08 -24.90 -1.19
N ASN A 75 -0.15 -25.25 0.10
CA ASN A 75 -1.39 -25.39 0.88
C ASN A 75 -1.90 -24.03 1.44
N ASN A 76 -1.38 -22.91 0.96
CA ASN A 76 -1.92 -21.58 1.24
C ASN A 76 -3.00 -21.23 0.20
N TRP A 77 -4.20 -20.91 0.66
CA TRP A 77 -5.33 -20.57 -0.20
C TRP A 77 -5.07 -19.41 -1.15
N ALA A 78 -4.43 -18.33 -0.68
CA ALA A 78 -4.11 -17.17 -1.52
C ALA A 78 -3.20 -17.57 -2.67
N ASN A 79 -2.09 -18.25 -2.35
CA ASN A 79 -1.12 -18.71 -3.35
C ASN A 79 -1.79 -19.65 -4.36
N PHE A 80 -2.59 -20.61 -3.88
CA PHE A 80 -3.26 -21.58 -4.74
C PHE A 80 -4.24 -20.90 -5.69
N VAL A 81 -5.17 -20.08 -5.18
CA VAL A 81 -6.17 -19.42 -6.02
C VAL A 81 -5.52 -18.44 -6.99
N ASP A 82 -4.55 -17.65 -6.52
CA ASP A 82 -3.86 -16.69 -7.39
C ASP A 82 -3.09 -17.40 -8.51
N LEU A 83 -2.46 -18.54 -8.24
CA LEU A 83 -1.80 -19.36 -9.26
C LEU A 83 -2.80 -19.92 -10.28
N GLN A 84 -3.96 -20.42 -9.84
CA GLN A 84 -4.99 -20.94 -10.74
C GLN A 84 -5.60 -19.84 -11.63
N VAL A 85 -5.72 -18.61 -11.11
CA VAL A 85 -6.34 -17.49 -11.83
C VAL A 85 -5.34 -16.78 -12.75
N PHE A 86 -4.12 -16.53 -12.28
CA PHE A 86 -3.14 -15.69 -12.99
C PHE A 86 -2.01 -16.49 -13.64
N GLY A 87 -1.74 -17.74 -13.23
CA GLY A 87 -0.68 -18.56 -13.81
C GLY A 87 0.68 -17.85 -13.82
N THR A 88 1.28 -17.72 -15.02
CA THR A 88 2.58 -17.07 -15.21
C THR A 88 2.56 -15.54 -15.02
N HIS A 89 1.37 -14.94 -14.86
CA HIS A 89 1.20 -13.49 -14.74
C HIS A 89 1.29 -12.99 -13.29
N MET A 90 1.80 -13.79 -12.35
CA MET A 90 2.03 -13.42 -10.96
C MET A 90 3.38 -12.71 -10.73
N TYR A 91 3.58 -12.16 -9.52
CA TYR A 91 4.83 -11.52 -9.10
C TYR A 91 6.00 -12.50 -9.02
N LYS A 92 5.72 -13.67 -8.45
CA LYS A 92 6.62 -14.83 -8.36
C LYS A 92 5.81 -16.07 -8.74
N GLU A 93 6.51 -17.15 -9.07
CA GLU A 93 5.89 -18.40 -9.53
C GLU A 93 4.89 -19.02 -8.54
N ASP A 94 5.02 -18.70 -7.25
CA ASP A 94 4.30 -19.31 -6.14
C ASP A 94 3.47 -18.31 -5.32
N TYR A 95 3.48 -17.02 -5.66
CA TYR A 95 2.90 -15.98 -4.79
C TYR A 95 2.76 -14.60 -5.46
N ASP A 96 1.66 -13.90 -5.16
CA ASP A 96 1.42 -12.50 -5.55
C ASP A 96 0.81 -11.62 -4.41
N PRO A 97 1.46 -10.49 -4.02
CA PRO A 97 0.94 -9.58 -2.99
C PRO A 97 -0.29 -8.76 -3.36
N GLU A 98 -0.62 -8.71 -4.65
CA GLU A 98 -1.74 -7.96 -5.22
C GLU A 98 -2.75 -8.90 -5.89
N GLY A 99 -2.72 -10.19 -5.53
CA GLY A 99 -3.60 -11.22 -6.07
C GLY A 99 -5.09 -11.03 -5.76
N LEU A 100 -5.89 -11.98 -6.25
CA LEU A 100 -7.35 -11.92 -6.22
C LEU A 100 -7.85 -12.06 -4.79
N LEU A 101 -7.35 -13.06 -4.04
CA LEU A 101 -7.83 -13.31 -2.69
C LEU A 101 -7.46 -12.18 -1.72
N SER A 102 -6.23 -11.66 -1.79
CA SER A 102 -5.80 -10.52 -0.97
C SER A 102 -6.52 -9.20 -1.32
N THR A 103 -7.22 -9.14 -2.45
CA THR A 103 -8.02 -7.97 -2.83
C THR A 103 -9.28 -7.82 -1.97
N PHE A 104 -9.88 -8.91 -1.47
CA PHE A 104 -11.04 -8.83 -0.57
C PHE A 104 -10.77 -8.02 0.71
N PRO A 105 -9.79 -8.38 1.56
CA PRO A 105 -9.46 -7.57 2.73
C PRO A 105 -8.92 -6.18 2.36
N SER A 106 -8.37 -5.99 1.14
CA SER A 106 -8.01 -4.66 0.63
C SER A 106 -9.25 -3.76 0.40
N ILE A 107 -10.37 -4.33 -0.06
CA ILE A 107 -11.66 -3.64 -0.09
C ILE A 107 -12.07 -3.24 1.32
N ALA A 108 -11.96 -4.14 2.31
CA ALA A 108 -12.24 -3.81 3.70
C ALA A 108 -11.38 -2.64 4.22
N SER A 109 -10.09 -2.58 3.89
CA SER A 109 -9.23 -1.41 4.22
C SER A 109 -9.78 -0.10 3.63
N SER A 110 -10.25 -0.13 2.38
CA SER A 110 -10.85 1.06 1.74
C SER A 110 -12.16 1.47 2.43
N LEU A 111 -13.02 0.51 2.76
CA LEU A 111 -14.27 0.76 3.49
C LEU A 111 -14.01 1.35 4.89
N LEU A 112 -12.96 0.90 5.59
CA LEU A 112 -12.53 1.51 6.86
C LEU A 112 -12.13 2.98 6.66
N GLY A 113 -11.42 3.29 5.57
CA GLY A 113 -11.13 4.67 5.18
C GLY A 113 -12.37 5.51 4.90
N ILE A 114 -13.43 4.92 4.33
CA ILE A 114 -14.72 5.60 4.15
C ILE A 114 -15.34 5.99 5.50
N PHE A 115 -15.32 5.10 6.51
CA PHE A 115 -15.82 5.45 7.85
C PHE A 115 -15.03 6.59 8.47
N THR A 116 -13.71 6.58 8.33
CA THR A 116 -12.84 7.69 8.74
C THR A 116 -13.22 9.00 8.05
N GLY A 117 -13.45 8.96 6.74
CA GLY A 117 -13.92 10.11 5.95
C GLY A 117 -15.27 10.64 6.43
N LEU A 118 -16.24 9.76 6.70
CA LEU A 118 -17.56 10.12 7.25
C LEU A 118 -17.44 10.82 8.61
N ILE A 119 -16.52 10.40 9.47
CA ILE A 119 -16.26 11.06 10.75
C ILE A 119 -15.71 12.48 10.50
N LEU A 120 -14.75 12.64 9.59
CA LEU A 120 -14.16 13.93 9.28
C LEU A 120 -15.17 14.95 8.75
N ILE A 121 -16.08 14.55 7.88
CA ILE A 121 -17.11 15.46 7.31
C ILE A 121 -18.31 15.66 8.23
N SER A 122 -18.48 14.86 9.28
CA SER A 122 -19.59 15.00 10.21
C SER A 122 -19.54 16.33 10.99
N GLN A 123 -20.66 16.74 11.60
CA GLN A 123 -20.69 17.92 12.49
C GLN A 123 -20.37 17.57 13.96
N ARG A 124 -19.78 16.39 14.22
CA ARG A 124 -19.47 15.94 15.57
C ARG A 124 -18.36 16.79 16.19
N ALA A 125 -18.50 17.12 17.47
CA ALA A 125 -17.42 17.68 18.26
C ALA A 125 -16.37 16.60 18.58
N LYS A 126 -15.12 17.03 18.79
CA LYS A 126 -13.98 16.17 19.21
C LYS A 126 -13.72 14.96 18.28
N LYS A 127 -13.72 15.20 16.97
CA LYS A 127 -13.50 14.16 15.94
C LYS A 127 -12.14 13.50 16.10
N GLU A 128 -11.12 14.27 16.47
CA GLU A 128 -9.77 13.81 16.76
C GLU A 128 -9.77 12.75 17.86
N LEU A 129 -10.54 12.95 18.93
CA LEU A 129 -10.64 11.98 20.02
C LEU A 129 -11.34 10.70 19.56
N LEU A 130 -12.40 10.82 18.77
CA LEU A 130 -13.09 9.66 18.20
C LEU A 130 -12.18 8.85 17.28
N LEU A 131 -11.43 9.51 16.39
CA LEU A 131 -10.46 8.86 15.51
C LEU A 131 -9.34 8.20 16.31
N LEU A 132 -8.83 8.86 17.35
CA LEU A 132 -7.81 8.29 18.23
C LEU A 132 -8.32 7.02 18.93
N LEU A 133 -9.52 7.06 19.52
CA LEU A 133 -10.12 5.93 20.23
C LEU A 133 -10.42 4.75 19.29
N LEU A 134 -10.97 5.03 18.10
CA LEU A 134 -11.17 4.00 17.08
C LEU A 134 -9.84 3.43 16.61
N GLY A 135 -8.82 4.27 16.44
CA GLY A 135 -7.47 3.84 16.07
C GLY A 135 -6.86 2.89 17.09
N ILE A 136 -6.93 3.24 18.38
CA ILE A 136 -6.47 2.38 19.49
C ILE A 136 -7.26 1.07 19.53
N LEU A 137 -8.60 1.12 19.39
CA LEU A 137 -9.43 -0.08 19.37
C LEU A 137 -9.05 -1.01 18.22
N MET A 138 -8.82 -0.46 17.02
CA MET A 138 -8.38 -1.23 15.86
C MET A 138 -6.98 -1.83 16.06
N LEU A 139 -6.04 -1.11 16.67
CA LEU A 139 -4.73 -1.67 17.03
C LEU A 139 -4.87 -2.83 18.01
N LEU A 140 -5.65 -2.67 19.08
CA LEU A 140 -5.88 -3.71 20.07
C LEU A 140 -6.48 -4.96 19.43
N LEU A 141 -7.54 -4.80 18.64
CA LEU A 141 -8.17 -5.91 17.92
C LEU A 141 -7.21 -6.54 16.91
N GLY A 142 -6.43 -5.75 16.18
CA GLY A 142 -5.48 -6.22 15.19
C GLY A 142 -4.33 -7.04 15.80
N TYR A 143 -3.73 -6.56 16.90
CA TYR A 143 -2.67 -7.28 17.61
C TYR A 143 -3.17 -8.49 18.40
N ILE A 144 -4.41 -8.47 18.90
CA ILE A 144 -5.02 -9.69 19.47
C ILE A 144 -5.26 -10.72 18.37
N TRP A 145 -5.75 -10.30 17.21
CA TRP A 145 -6.00 -11.20 16.08
C TRP A 145 -4.70 -11.72 15.47
N ASP A 146 -3.59 -10.98 15.53
CA ASP A 146 -2.25 -11.43 15.14
C ASP A 146 -1.85 -12.79 15.73
N LEU A 147 -2.31 -13.09 16.95
CA LEU A 147 -2.07 -14.37 17.64
C LEU A 147 -2.64 -15.59 16.89
N ALA A 148 -3.71 -15.40 16.10
CA ALA A 148 -4.38 -16.45 15.35
C ALA A 148 -4.35 -16.25 13.82
N PHE A 149 -4.14 -15.02 13.36
CA PHE A 149 -3.95 -14.67 11.96
C PHE A 149 -2.86 -13.61 11.86
N PRO A 150 -1.60 -13.98 11.60
CA PRO A 150 -0.47 -13.07 11.68
C PRO A 150 -0.61 -11.83 10.80
N ILE A 151 -0.04 -10.72 11.25
CA ILE A 151 0.05 -9.45 10.52
C ILE A 151 0.94 -9.71 9.30
N ASN A 152 0.28 -9.85 8.15
CA ASN A 152 0.90 -10.28 6.93
C ASN A 152 0.44 -9.38 5.79
N LYS A 153 1.31 -8.46 5.39
CA LYS A 153 1.07 -7.55 4.26
C LYS A 153 0.86 -8.32 2.95
N ALA A 154 1.56 -9.43 2.81
CA ALA A 154 1.57 -10.24 1.62
C ALA A 154 0.18 -10.86 1.34
N LEU A 155 -0.44 -11.42 2.39
CA LEU A 155 -1.82 -11.91 2.35
C LEU A 155 -2.87 -10.81 2.53
N TRP A 156 -2.44 -9.58 2.79
CA TRP A 156 -3.29 -8.48 3.24
C TRP A 156 -4.21 -8.91 4.39
N SER A 157 -3.64 -9.59 5.40
CA SER A 157 -4.40 -10.29 6.44
C SER A 157 -5.33 -9.38 7.24
N SER A 158 -6.38 -9.95 7.84
CA SER A 158 -7.37 -9.17 8.60
C SER A 158 -6.74 -8.41 9.76
N SER A 159 -5.75 -8.99 10.43
CA SER A 159 -4.95 -8.31 11.47
C SER A 159 -4.14 -7.15 10.88
N PHE A 160 -3.51 -7.33 9.72
CA PHE A 160 -2.81 -6.26 9.01
C PHE A 160 -3.74 -5.11 8.63
N VAL A 161 -4.96 -5.40 8.16
CA VAL A 161 -5.98 -4.38 7.85
C VAL A 161 -6.30 -3.54 9.09
N LEU A 162 -6.55 -4.17 10.24
CA LEU A 162 -6.89 -3.46 11.48
C LEU A 162 -5.70 -2.66 12.03
N VAL A 163 -4.50 -3.23 12.03
CA VAL A 163 -3.30 -2.54 12.53
C VAL A 163 -2.97 -1.32 11.68
N THR A 164 -3.01 -1.45 10.36
CA THR A 164 -2.72 -0.32 9.46
C THR A 164 -3.80 0.77 9.50
N ALA A 165 -5.07 0.39 9.57
CA ALA A 165 -6.17 1.35 9.77
C ALA A 165 -6.09 2.05 11.14
N GLY A 166 -5.68 1.31 12.18
CA GLY A 166 -5.47 1.83 13.53
C GLY A 166 -4.41 2.93 13.58
N TRP A 167 -3.22 2.64 13.05
CA TRP A 167 -2.14 3.63 12.94
C TRP A 167 -2.54 4.81 12.05
N ALA A 168 -3.20 4.57 10.92
CA ALA A 168 -3.67 5.66 10.05
C ALA A 168 -4.63 6.61 10.78
N ASN A 169 -5.58 6.07 11.56
CA ASN A 169 -6.52 6.88 12.35
C ASN A 169 -5.83 7.65 13.47
N ILE A 170 -4.83 7.07 14.15
CA ILE A 170 -4.06 7.76 15.20
C ILE A 170 -3.26 8.93 14.60
N PHE A 171 -2.54 8.70 13.50
CA PHE A 171 -1.79 9.77 12.85
C PHE A 171 -2.70 10.87 12.30
N LEU A 172 -3.84 10.49 11.72
CA LEU A 172 -4.83 11.44 11.22
C LEU A 172 -5.46 12.25 12.37
N ALA A 173 -5.77 11.63 13.50
CA ALA A 173 -6.24 12.30 14.70
C ALA A 173 -5.22 13.33 15.21
N LEU A 174 -3.94 12.96 15.25
CA LEU A 174 -2.86 13.86 15.67
C LEU A 174 -2.71 15.04 14.70
N ILE A 175 -2.69 14.78 13.39
CA ILE A 175 -2.60 15.83 12.37
C ILE A 175 -3.79 16.78 12.50
N TYR A 176 -5.02 16.26 12.53
CA TYR A 176 -6.25 17.05 12.66
C TYR A 176 -6.24 17.90 13.94
N TYR A 177 -5.81 17.35 15.07
CA TYR A 177 -5.70 18.12 16.31
C TYR A 177 -4.70 19.27 16.18
N LEU A 178 -3.52 19.03 15.60
CA LEU A 178 -2.51 20.07 15.43
C LEU A 178 -2.97 21.16 14.45
N THR A 179 -3.54 20.79 13.31
CA THR A 179 -3.91 21.73 12.24
C THR A 179 -5.26 22.39 12.49
N ASP A 180 -6.31 21.62 12.75
CA ASP A 180 -7.69 22.10 12.76
C ASP A 180 -8.16 22.57 14.15
N VAL A 181 -7.61 21.97 15.23
CA VAL A 181 -7.96 22.37 16.61
C VAL A 181 -6.99 23.39 17.18
N LYS A 182 -5.67 23.18 17.03
CA LYS A 182 -4.64 24.09 17.54
C LYS A 182 -4.24 25.18 16.56
N GLY A 183 -4.64 25.11 15.29
CA GLY A 183 -4.32 26.11 14.28
C GLY A 183 -2.84 26.14 13.88
N ILE A 184 -2.06 25.11 14.20
CA ILE A 184 -0.64 25.04 13.88
C ILE A 184 -0.51 24.80 12.37
N GLN A 185 0.23 25.70 11.70
CA GLN A 185 0.53 25.58 10.27
C GLN A 185 1.59 24.49 10.06
N PHE A 186 1.16 23.23 10.02
CA PHE A 186 1.99 22.04 9.84
C PHE A 186 1.62 21.28 8.55
N GLY A 187 2.58 20.57 7.97
CA GLY A 187 2.31 19.58 6.93
C GLY A 187 2.08 20.11 5.52
N SER A 188 2.45 21.36 5.23
CA SER A 188 2.40 21.92 3.87
C SER A 188 3.14 21.05 2.86
N ILE A 189 4.28 20.47 3.24
CA ILE A 189 5.04 19.55 2.40
C ILE A 189 4.28 18.24 2.11
N PHE A 190 3.59 17.67 3.10
CA PHE A 190 2.78 16.47 2.91
C PHE A 190 1.58 16.74 2.00
N LYS A 191 1.00 17.95 2.05
CA LYS A 191 -0.05 18.36 1.13
C LYS A 191 0.44 18.37 -0.33
N TYR A 192 1.63 18.89 -0.60
CA TYR A 192 2.16 18.98 -1.96
C TYR A 192 2.44 17.60 -2.56
N THR A 193 3.06 16.73 -1.76
CA THR A 193 3.35 15.34 -2.15
C THR A 193 2.08 14.52 -2.28
N GLY A 194 1.14 14.66 -1.34
CA GLY A 194 -0.15 13.96 -1.36
C GLY A 194 -0.99 14.32 -2.58
N ALA A 195 -1.04 15.60 -2.97
CA ALA A 195 -1.77 16.04 -4.16
C ALA A 195 -1.22 15.49 -5.48
N ASN A 196 0.03 15.01 -5.49
CA ASN A 196 0.71 14.44 -6.66
C ASN A 196 1.18 12.99 -6.43
N ALA A 197 0.59 12.28 -5.46
CA ALA A 197 1.10 11.00 -4.99
C ALA A 197 1.19 9.93 -6.10
N ILE A 198 0.19 9.83 -6.98
CA ILE A 198 0.19 8.87 -8.10
C ILE A 198 1.33 9.16 -9.07
N THR A 199 1.53 10.44 -9.42
CA THR A 199 2.62 10.85 -10.31
C THR A 199 3.98 10.54 -9.70
N VAL A 200 4.18 10.87 -8.42
CA VAL A 200 5.43 10.59 -7.71
C VAL A 200 5.70 9.09 -7.65
N TYR A 201 4.68 8.28 -7.38
CA TYR A 201 4.78 6.80 -7.37
C TYR A 201 5.15 6.22 -8.74
N PHE A 202 4.51 6.71 -9.80
CA PHE A 202 4.82 6.28 -11.16
C PHE A 202 6.24 6.67 -11.56
N LEU A 203 6.61 7.95 -11.35
CA LEU A 203 7.92 8.46 -11.69
C LEU A 203 9.03 7.77 -10.89
N SER A 204 8.82 7.49 -9.61
CA SER A 204 9.80 6.75 -8.81
C SER A 204 10.09 5.37 -9.39
N SER A 205 9.04 4.63 -9.73
CA SER A 205 9.18 3.31 -10.35
C SER A 205 9.85 3.38 -11.73
N PHE A 206 9.52 4.40 -12.53
CA PHE A 206 10.06 4.59 -13.87
C PHE A 206 11.54 4.99 -13.84
N VAL A 207 11.89 6.02 -13.07
CA VAL A 207 13.26 6.51 -12.90
C VAL A 207 14.16 5.42 -12.34
N THR A 208 13.70 4.66 -11.34
CA THR A 208 14.47 3.53 -10.79
C THR A 208 14.81 2.50 -11.87
N LYS A 209 13.83 2.11 -12.72
CA LYS A 209 14.09 1.18 -13.83
C LYS A 209 15.10 1.72 -14.85
N LEU A 210 15.01 3.01 -15.18
CA LEU A 210 15.99 3.66 -16.05
C LEU A 210 17.40 3.61 -15.45
N PHE A 211 17.53 3.95 -14.16
CA PHE A 211 18.83 4.01 -13.49
C PHE A 211 19.49 2.64 -13.37
N TYR A 212 18.71 1.56 -13.21
CA TYR A 212 19.27 0.21 -13.20
C TYR A 212 19.65 -0.31 -14.58
N SER A 213 19.02 0.19 -15.63
CA SER A 213 19.31 -0.28 -17.00
C SER A 213 20.48 0.42 -17.66
N ILE A 214 20.74 1.68 -17.34
CA ILE A 214 21.88 2.40 -17.89
C ILE A 214 23.13 1.82 -17.22
N GLN A 215 23.95 1.09 -17.98
CA GLN A 215 25.25 0.59 -17.53
C GLN A 215 26.30 1.67 -17.74
N VAL A 216 27.05 2.00 -16.69
CA VAL A 216 28.16 2.97 -16.74
C VAL A 216 29.48 2.23 -16.96
N GLU A 217 29.64 1.08 -16.32
CA GLU A 217 30.74 0.13 -16.49
C GLU A 217 30.14 -1.28 -16.56
N GLU A 218 30.94 -2.28 -16.96
CA GLU A 218 30.47 -3.66 -17.03
C GLU A 218 30.00 -4.15 -15.66
N GLY A 219 28.71 -4.49 -15.55
CA GLY A 219 28.07 -4.92 -14.32
C GLY A 219 27.75 -3.79 -13.33
N LEU A 220 28.00 -2.52 -13.66
CA LEU A 220 27.73 -1.37 -12.81
C LEU A 220 26.69 -0.44 -13.43
N SER A 221 25.44 -0.56 -12.94
CA SER A 221 24.36 0.35 -13.30
C SER A 221 24.62 1.78 -12.82
N LEU A 222 23.98 2.77 -13.44
CA LEU A 222 24.02 4.17 -13.03
C LEU A 222 23.61 4.36 -11.57
N HIS A 223 22.58 3.62 -11.12
CA HIS A 223 22.21 3.57 -9.71
C HIS A 223 23.40 3.17 -8.81
N GLY A 224 24.06 2.05 -9.15
CA GLY A 224 25.21 1.54 -8.39
C GLY A 224 26.40 2.50 -8.44
N TRP A 225 26.66 3.10 -9.59
CA TRP A 225 27.73 4.07 -9.77
C TRP A 225 27.51 5.32 -8.91
N ILE A 226 26.30 5.89 -8.90
CA ILE A 226 25.96 7.04 -8.07
C ILE A 226 26.14 6.70 -6.58
N TYR A 227 25.60 5.56 -6.14
CA TYR A 227 25.71 5.14 -4.75
C TYR A 227 27.18 5.00 -4.32
N LYS A 228 27.96 4.25 -5.11
CA LYS A 228 29.38 3.97 -4.82
C LYS A 228 30.26 5.22 -4.84
N ASN A 229 30.10 6.11 -5.82
CA ASN A 229 31.03 7.24 -5.98
C ASN A 229 30.65 8.46 -5.14
N ILE A 230 29.35 8.68 -4.87
CA ILE A 230 28.88 9.88 -4.18
C ILE A 230 28.64 9.62 -2.69
N TYR A 231 28.16 8.42 -2.31
CA TYR A 231 27.68 8.15 -0.95
C TYR A 231 28.57 7.20 -0.15
N VAL A 232 29.37 6.35 -0.80
CA VAL A 232 30.30 5.45 -0.10
C VAL A 232 31.64 6.15 0.10
N HIS A 233 31.96 6.43 1.36
CA HIS A 233 33.23 7.03 1.77
C HIS A 233 33.80 6.26 2.96
N SER A 234 35.13 6.22 3.10
CA SER A 234 35.81 5.46 4.16
C SER A 234 35.45 5.88 5.59
N PHE A 235 34.96 7.11 5.76
CA PHE A 235 34.57 7.67 7.05
C PHE A 235 33.06 7.47 7.38
N LEU A 236 32.27 6.93 6.45
CA LEU A 236 30.84 6.65 6.65
C LEU A 236 30.58 5.15 6.75
N SER A 237 29.67 4.75 7.63
CA SER A 237 29.16 3.37 7.64
C SER A 237 28.21 3.14 6.46
N GLY A 238 28.03 1.88 6.06
CA GLY A 238 27.13 1.53 4.95
C GLY A 238 25.67 1.92 5.21
N GLU A 239 25.23 1.86 6.47
CA GLU A 239 23.89 2.26 6.89
C GLU A 239 23.68 3.78 6.71
N VAL A 240 24.67 4.59 7.08
CA VAL A 240 24.61 6.05 6.91
C VAL A 240 24.67 6.42 5.44
N SER A 241 25.53 5.78 4.65
CA SER A 241 25.57 5.97 3.19
C SER A 241 24.21 5.65 2.54
N SER A 242 23.59 4.54 2.92
CA SER A 242 22.25 4.14 2.44
C SER A 242 21.17 5.14 2.86
N LEU A 243 21.21 5.61 4.12
CA LEU A 243 20.27 6.62 4.63
C LEU A 243 20.40 7.94 3.84
N LEU A 244 21.62 8.43 3.64
CA LEU A 244 21.87 9.67 2.89
C LEU A 244 21.40 9.56 1.45
N TYR A 245 21.66 8.42 0.80
CA TYR A 245 21.15 8.16 -0.55
C TYR A 245 19.62 8.18 -0.58
N GLY A 246 18.96 7.50 0.36
CA GLY A 246 17.51 7.49 0.50
C GLY A 246 16.92 8.89 0.72
N LEU A 247 17.55 9.71 1.57
CA LEU A 247 17.15 11.08 1.83
C LEU A 247 17.28 11.97 0.60
N SER A 248 18.34 11.80 -0.20
CA SER A 248 18.50 12.53 -1.47
C SER A 248 17.42 12.17 -2.48
N VAL A 249 17.11 10.88 -2.63
CA VAL A 249 16.02 10.42 -3.51
C VAL A 249 14.67 10.94 -3.03
N MET A 250 14.40 10.87 -1.72
CA MET A 250 13.19 11.44 -1.13
C MET A 250 13.11 12.96 -1.36
N GLY A 251 14.19 13.69 -1.10
CA GLY A 251 14.29 15.13 -1.30
C GLY A 251 14.02 15.54 -2.74
N PHE A 252 14.55 14.80 -3.72
CA PHE A 252 14.25 15.00 -5.13
C PHE A 252 12.75 14.92 -5.42
N TYR A 253 12.07 13.86 -4.95
CA TYR A 253 10.63 13.71 -5.19
C TYR A 253 9.77 14.73 -4.42
N LEU A 254 10.21 15.17 -3.25
CA LEU A 254 9.55 16.26 -2.52
C LEU A 254 9.66 17.59 -3.28
N LEU A 255 10.84 17.90 -3.82
CA LEU A 255 11.05 19.10 -4.64
C LEU A 255 10.25 19.04 -5.94
N LEU A 256 10.19 17.87 -6.59
CA LEU A 256 9.37 17.65 -7.77
C LEU A 256 7.88 17.86 -7.48
N ALA A 257 7.37 17.28 -6.39
CA ALA A 257 5.98 17.46 -5.98
C ALA A 257 5.67 18.92 -5.63
N LEU A 258 6.59 19.62 -4.97
CA LEU A 258 6.47 21.06 -4.70
C LEU A 258 6.41 21.88 -5.99
N PHE A 259 7.29 21.59 -6.96
CA PHE A 259 7.28 22.24 -8.27
C PHE A 259 5.95 22.05 -8.98
N MET A 260 5.48 20.80 -9.08
CA MET A 260 4.19 20.47 -9.71
C MET A 260 3.03 21.20 -9.02
N TYR A 261 3.00 21.19 -7.69
CA TYR A 261 1.97 21.86 -6.91
C TYR A 261 1.97 23.38 -7.16
N ARG A 262 3.13 24.04 -7.13
CA ARG A 262 3.26 25.48 -7.41
C ARG A 262 2.82 25.85 -8.82
N ARG A 263 3.04 24.95 -9.79
CA ARG A 263 2.61 25.10 -11.18
C ARG A 263 1.15 24.65 -11.42
N LYS A 264 0.43 24.21 -10.39
CA LYS A 264 -0.94 23.66 -10.48
C LYS A 264 -1.06 22.48 -11.45
N ILE A 265 -0.01 21.69 -11.60
CA ILE A 265 -0.01 20.48 -12.41
C ILE A 265 -0.49 19.34 -11.52
N PHE A 266 -1.68 18.79 -11.82
CA PHE A 266 -2.27 17.66 -11.10
C PHE A 266 -2.70 16.61 -12.11
N ILE A 267 -1.97 15.50 -12.16
CA ILE A 267 -2.31 14.35 -13.00
C ILE A 267 -3.23 13.45 -12.19
N LYS A 268 -4.45 13.27 -12.68
CA LYS A 268 -5.46 12.40 -12.07
C LYS A 268 -5.70 11.20 -12.99
N VAL A 269 -6.07 10.08 -12.40
CA VAL A 269 -6.48 8.84 -13.08
C VAL A 269 -7.96 8.64 -12.84
#